data_AF-A0A1I7LKJ7-F1
#
_entry.id   AF-A0A1I7LKJ7-F1
#
_cell.length_a   1.000
_cell.length_b   1.000
_cell.length_c   1.000
_cell.angle_alpha   90.00
_cell.angle_beta   90.00
_cell.angle_gamma   90.00
#
_symmetry.space_group_name_H-M   'P 1'
#
loop_
_entity.id
_entity.type
_entity.pdbx_description
1 polymer ?
#
loop_
_entity_poly.entity_id
_entity_poly.type
_entity_poly.pdbx_seq_one_letter_code
_entity_poly.pdbx_strand_id
1 'polypeptide(L)' 'MANKALATRQKMQFRVEPSQKPRNPYAALAKARSAGPHVKPASAQRQAAKQALKKIDPGKSGD' A
#
# COMPACT_ATOMS: atom_id res chain seq x y z
N MET A 1 -27.14 7.14 43.70
CA MET A 1 -26.79 7.39 42.28
C MET A 1 -25.89 6.25 41.79
N ALA A 2 -26.47 5.20 41.19
CA ALA A 2 -25.76 3.97 40.87
C ALA A 2 -24.66 4.13 39.78
N ASN A 3 -24.76 5.17 38.94
CA ASN A 3 -23.86 5.36 37.80
C ASN A 3 -22.70 6.35 38.05
N LYS A 4 -22.65 7.02 39.21
CA LYS A 4 -21.60 8.01 39.51
C LYS A 4 -20.21 7.37 39.66
N ALA A 5 -20.13 6.10 40.04
CA ALA A 5 -18.89 5.37 40.22
C ALA A 5 -18.23 4.92 38.90
N LEU A 6 -18.98 4.90 37.78
CA LEU A 6 -18.44 4.51 36.46
C LEU A 6 -17.82 5.69 35.73
N ALA A 7 -18.32 6.91 35.93
CA ALA A 7 -17.82 8.11 35.25
C ALA A 7 -16.41 8.52 35.72
N THR A 8 -16.04 8.24 36.96
CA THR A 8 -14.72 8.56 37.54
C THR A 8 -13.74 7.39 37.50
N ARG A 9 -14.12 6.25 36.92
CA ARG A 9 -13.21 5.09 36.82
C ARG A 9 -12.14 5.39 35.78
N GLN A 10 -10.92 5.66 36.25
CA GLN A 10 -9.73 5.68 35.39
C GLN A 10 -9.60 4.31 34.71
N LYS A 11 -9.79 4.28 33.39
CA LYS A 11 -9.52 3.06 32.62
C LYS A 11 -8.02 2.80 32.71
N MET A 12 -7.63 1.63 33.20
CA MET A 12 -6.24 1.16 33.21
C MET A 12 -5.82 0.81 31.76
N GLN A 13 -5.70 1.82 30.91
CA GLN A 13 -5.24 1.68 29.53
C GLN A 13 -3.75 1.99 29.50
N PHE A 14 -2.95 0.95 29.30
CA PHE A 14 -1.55 1.11 28.98
C PHE A 14 -1.44 1.52 27.50
N ARG A 15 -0.85 2.69 27.23
CA ARG A 15 -0.46 3.06 25.86
C ARG A 15 0.75 2.23 25.48
N VAL A 16 0.61 1.36 24.48
CA VAL A 16 1.74 0.67 23.87
C VAL A 16 2.21 1.50 22.67
N GLU A 17 3.26 2.30 22.86
CA GLU A 17 3.89 3.15 21.84
C GLU A 17 5.42 2.97 21.91
N PRO A 18 6.17 2.89 20.80
CA PRO A 18 6.12 1.83 19.79
C PRO A 18 7.45 1.04 19.77
N SER A 19 7.41 -0.26 20.08
CA SER A 19 8.38 -1.27 19.64
C SER A 19 7.90 -2.64 20.09
N GLN A 20 6.71 -3.03 19.61
CA GLN A 20 6.39 -4.45 19.64
C GLN A 20 7.19 -5.09 18.52
N LYS A 21 8.20 -5.89 18.88
CA LYS A 21 8.86 -6.82 17.96
C LYS A 21 7.79 -7.45 17.09
N PRO A 22 8.00 -7.58 15.76
CA PRO A 22 6.97 -8.06 14.88
C PRO A 22 6.47 -9.39 15.43
N ARG A 23 5.15 -9.49 15.65
CA ARG A 23 4.50 -10.68 16.22
C ARG A 23 4.87 -11.95 15.44
N ASN A 24 5.25 -11.76 14.17
CA ASN A 24 5.87 -12.76 13.31
C ASN A 24 7.34 -12.35 12.98
N PRO A 25 8.35 -13.11 13.44
CA PRO A 25 9.76 -12.81 13.18
C PRO A 25 10.12 -12.87 11.67
N TYR A 26 9.32 -13.55 10.85
CA TYR A 26 9.55 -13.67 9.41
C TYR A 26 8.89 -12.55 8.57
N ALA A 27 8.11 -11.65 9.18
CA ALA A 27 7.38 -10.62 8.44
C ALA A 27 8.32 -9.69 7.64
N ALA A 28 9.46 -9.33 8.23
CA ALA A 28 10.47 -8.51 7.56
C ALA A 28 11.09 -9.24 6.36
N LEU A 29 11.38 -10.54 6.51
CA LEU A 29 11.95 -11.38 5.46
C LEU A 29 10.94 -11.62 4.32
N ALA A 30 9.66 -11.82 4.63
CA ALA A 30 8.61 -11.97 3.62
C ALA A 30 8.40 -10.68 2.81
N LYS A 31 8.44 -9.51 3.48
CA LYS A 31 8.37 -8.21 2.80
C LYS A 31 9.56 -8.00 1.86
N ALA A 32 10.76 -8.43 2.28
CA ALA A 32 11.97 -8.37 1.46
C ALA A 32 11.96 -9.37 0.29
N ARG A 33 11.21 -10.48 0.40
CA ARG A 33 10.97 -11.47 -0.67
C ARG A 33 9.89 -11.06 -1.67
N SER A 34 9.44 -9.80 -1.65
CA SER A 34 8.47 -9.34 -2.66
C SER A 34 9.07 -9.54 -4.06
N ALA A 35 8.27 -10.13 -4.96
CA ALA A 35 8.68 -10.59 -6.30
C ALA A 35 8.90 -9.43 -7.27
N GLY A 36 9.69 -8.44 -6.87
CA GLY A 36 9.97 -7.22 -7.63
C GLY A 36 8.72 -6.39 -7.99
N PRO A 37 8.92 -5.24 -8.63
CA PRO A 37 7.81 -4.53 -9.26
C PRO A 37 7.26 -5.37 -10.41
N HIS A 38 5.93 -5.52 -10.49
CA HIS A 38 5.28 -6.21 -11.60
C HIS A 38 5.57 -5.48 -12.93
N VAL A 39 6.43 -6.08 -13.75
CA VAL A 39 6.82 -5.50 -15.05
C VAL A 39 5.66 -5.66 -16.03
N LYS A 40 5.29 -4.56 -16.70
CA LYS A 40 4.27 -4.61 -17.75
C LYS A 40 4.75 -5.51 -18.91
N PRO A 41 3.89 -6.38 -19.45
CA PRO A 41 4.25 -7.19 -20.61
C PRO A 41 4.59 -6.31 -21.81
N ALA A 42 5.35 -6.85 -22.76
CA ALA A 42 5.81 -6.11 -23.94
C ALA A 42 4.64 -5.46 -24.73
N SER A 43 3.48 -6.10 -24.76
CA SER A 43 2.26 -5.55 -25.39
C SER A 43 1.78 -4.25 -24.74
N ALA A 44 1.78 -4.18 -23.42
CA ALA A 44 1.38 -3.00 -22.66
C ALA A 44 2.38 -1.85 -22.83
N GLN A 45 3.67 -2.15 -22.97
CA GLN A 45 4.70 -1.15 -23.28
C GLN A 45 4.50 -0.56 -24.70
N ARG A 46 4.22 -1.43 -25.69
CA ARG A 46 3.92 -1.00 -27.07
C ARG A 46 2.66 -0.14 -27.13
N GLN A 47 1.60 -0.50 -26.41
CA GLN A 47 0.37 0.29 -26.34
C GLN A 47 0.63 1.67 -25.74
N ALA A 48 1.39 1.74 -24.64
CA ALA A 48 1.76 3.02 -24.03
C ALA A 48 2.54 3.91 -25.02
N ALA A 49 3.51 3.34 -25.76
CA ALA A 49 4.25 4.06 -26.78
C ALA A 49 3.35 4.55 -27.92
N LYS A 50 2.43 3.72 -28.43
CA LYS A 50 1.45 4.13 -29.44
C LYS A 50 0.57 5.28 -28.95
N GLN A 51 0.11 5.24 -27.70
CA GLN A 51 -0.70 6.31 -27.12
C GLN A 51 0.11 7.60 -26.92
N ALA A 52 1.40 7.50 -26.57
CA ALA A 52 2.28 8.66 -26.49
C ALA A 52 2.45 9.32 -27.87
N LEU A 53 2.66 8.53 -28.93
CA LEU A 53 2.76 9.03 -30.30
C LEU A 53 1.46 9.69 -30.78
N LYS A 54 0.29 9.09 -30.46
CA LYS A 54 -1.02 9.68 -30.75
C LYS A 54 -1.24 11.06 -30.12
N LYS A 55 -0.71 11.26 -28.91
CA LYS A 55 -0.81 12.56 -28.23
C LYS A 55 0.06 13.63 -28.88
N ILE A 56 1.18 13.23 -29.48
CA ILE A 56 2.12 14.14 -30.15
C ILE A 56 1.59 14.47 -31.56
N ASP A 57 1.19 13.46 -32.33
CA ASP A 57 0.71 13.60 -33.70
C ASP A 57 -0.62 12.86 -33.92
N PRO A 58 -1.77 13.50 -33.67
CA PRO A 58 -3.08 12.85 -33.77
C PRO A 58 -3.48 12.49 -35.21
N GLY A 59 -2.81 13.06 -36.22
CA GLY A 59 -3.13 12.87 -37.64
C GLY A 59 -2.34 11.79 -38.38
N LYS A 60 -1.31 11.19 -37.76
CA LYS A 60 -0.47 10.14 -38.39
C LYS A 60 -0.67 8.74 -37.79
N SER A 61 -1.58 8.58 -36.84
CA SER A 61 -1.79 7.31 -36.16
C SER A 61 -2.82 6.42 -36.87
N GLY A 62 -2.51 5.95 -38.07
CA GLY A 62 -3.41 5.12 -38.86
C GLY A 62 -2.66 4.01 -39.59
N ASP A 63 -2.54 2.87 -38.92
CA ASP A 63 -2.82 1.51 -39.39
C ASP A 63 -2.90 0.57 -38.16
#